data_AF-A0A8T6URP5-F1
#
_entry.id   AF-A0A8T6URP5-F1
#
_cell.length_a   1.000
_cell.length_b   1.000
_cell.length_c   1.000
_cell.angle_alpha   90.00
_cell.angle_beta   90.00
_cell.angle_gamma   90.00
#
_symmetry.space_group_name_H-M   'P 1'
#
loop_
_entity.id
_entity.type
_entity.pdbx_description
1 polymer ?
#
loop_
_entity_poly.entity_id
_entity_poly.type
_entity_poly.pdbx_seq_one_letter_code
_entity_poly.pdbx_strand_id
1 'polypeptide(L)'
;MKSVEQDAEVLLVKRVESPHDPWSGQMAFPGGKRDESDQDLKQTVVRETLEETNIDLLDHGLILGVMTPFRSTERPEMKILPFVVLLQHQPFIRLNEELEDHLWIPLAELDRCRGSAKFSFGAYPAYLVGDKVIWGLTYRILHKLLDILQCSQ
;
A
#
# COMPACT_ATOMS: atom_id res chain seq x y z
N MET A 1 22.07 -2.15 8.12
CA MET A 1 20.89 -2.47 7.30
C MET A 1 20.09 -3.65 7.83
N LYS A 2 20.70 -4.71 8.39
CA LYS A 2 19.97 -5.82 9.06
C LYS A 2 18.97 -5.40 10.17
N SER A 3 19.16 -4.24 10.81
CA SER A 3 18.24 -3.74 11.83
C SER A 3 16.98 -3.08 11.26
N VAL A 4 17.01 -2.59 10.02
CA VAL A 4 15.85 -1.90 9.43
C VAL A 4 14.75 -2.90 9.08
N GLU A 5 15.09 -4.10 8.59
CA GLU A 5 14.08 -5.13 8.28
C GLU A 5 13.37 -5.72 9.50
N GLN A 6 14.01 -5.70 10.69
CA GLN A 6 13.40 -6.28 11.90
C GLN A 6 12.36 -5.35 12.54
N ASP A 7 12.48 -4.03 12.33
CA ASP A 7 11.61 -3.02 12.94
C ASP A 7 10.77 -2.23 11.92
N ALA A 8 10.99 -2.40 10.61
CA ALA A 8 10.21 -1.68 9.60
C ALA A 8 8.80 -2.27 9.46
N GLU A 9 7.83 -1.37 9.46
CA GLU A 9 6.43 -1.67 9.21
C GLU A 9 5.95 -1.02 7.92
N VAL A 10 4.88 -1.58 7.34
CA VAL A 10 4.20 -1.01 6.18
C VAL A 10 2.78 -0.60 6.57
N LEU A 11 2.38 0.59 6.13
CA LEU A 11 1.02 1.07 6.26
C LEU A 11 0.16 0.57 5.10
N LEU A 12 -0.95 -0.07 5.44
CA LEU A 12 -2.06 -0.31 4.52
C LEU A 12 -3.34 0.30 5.09
N VAL A 13 -4.25 0.67 4.20
CA VAL A 13 -5.58 1.21 4.51
C VAL A 13 -6.65 0.28 3.96
N LYS A 14 -7.81 0.25 4.61
CA LYS A 14 -8.99 -0.49 4.16
C LYS A 14 -9.99 0.50 3.58
N ARG A 15 -10.31 0.31 2.29
CA ARG A 15 -11.32 1.11 1.59
C ARG A 15 -12.71 0.80 2.14
N VAL A 16 -13.55 1.82 2.29
CA VAL A 16 -14.98 1.65 2.61
C VAL A 16 -15.66 0.78 1.55
N GLU A 17 -16.60 -0.06 1.96
CA GLU A 17 -17.43 -0.85 1.03
C GLU A 17 -18.38 0.05 0.21
N SER A 18 -18.37 -0.10 -1.11
CA SER A 18 -19.18 0.70 -2.03
C SER A 18 -19.55 -0.13 -3.27
N PRO A 19 -20.84 -0.23 -3.62
CA PRO A 19 -21.28 -1.01 -4.78
C PRO A 19 -20.81 -0.43 -6.12
N HIS A 20 -20.32 0.83 -6.13
CA HIS A 20 -19.84 1.52 -7.33
C HIS A 20 -18.32 1.43 -7.51
N ASP A 21 -17.60 0.84 -6.55
CA ASP A 21 -16.15 0.69 -6.59
C ASP A 21 -15.76 -0.80 -6.59
N PRO A 22 -15.18 -1.33 -7.68
CA PRO A 22 -14.76 -2.73 -7.75
C PRO A 22 -13.61 -3.08 -6.79
N TRP A 23 -12.94 -2.09 -6.20
CA TRP A 23 -11.89 -2.27 -5.19
C TRP A 23 -12.35 -1.96 -3.78
N SER A 24 -13.64 -1.70 -3.57
CA SER A 24 -14.18 -1.40 -2.25
C SER A 24 -13.96 -2.57 -1.26
N GLY A 25 -13.78 -2.24 0.01
CA GLY A 25 -13.47 -3.22 1.06
C GLY A 25 -12.05 -3.81 1.01
N GLN A 26 -11.26 -3.54 -0.04
CA GLN A 26 -9.91 -4.10 -0.18
C GLN A 26 -8.86 -3.34 0.63
N MET A 27 -7.82 -4.08 1.05
CA MET A 27 -6.61 -3.49 1.61
C MET A 27 -5.75 -2.88 0.48
N ALA A 28 -5.34 -1.63 0.65
CA ALA A 28 -4.55 -0.87 -0.32
C ALA A 28 -3.43 -0.09 0.37
N PHE A 29 -2.47 0.38 -0.42
CA PHE A 29 -1.60 1.47 0.03
C PHE A 29 -2.36 2.80 -0.07
N PRO A 30 -2.04 3.80 0.77
CA PRO A 30 -2.51 5.16 0.54
C PRO A 30 -2.09 5.65 -0.84
N GLY A 31 -2.97 6.40 -1.49
CA GLY A 31 -2.74 6.95 -2.82
C GLY A 31 -3.96 6.88 -3.73
N GLY A 32 -3.90 7.66 -4.80
CA GLY A 32 -5.01 7.74 -5.75
C GLY A 32 -4.55 8.14 -7.14
N LYS A 33 -5.47 8.77 -7.87
CA LYS A 33 -5.20 9.20 -9.24
C LYS A 33 -4.48 10.53 -9.23
N ARG A 34 -3.61 10.72 -10.22
CA ARG A 34 -3.03 12.04 -10.47
C ARG A 34 -4.13 13.04 -10.81
N ASP A 35 -4.13 14.16 -10.13
CA ASP A 35 -4.96 15.32 -10.45
C ASP A 35 -4.26 16.20 -11.49
N GLU A 36 -5.02 16.96 -12.28
CA GLU A 36 -4.47 17.88 -13.29
C GLU A 36 -3.64 19.01 -12.65
N SER A 37 -3.92 19.35 -11.39
CA SER A 37 -3.18 20.33 -10.60
C SER A 37 -1.85 19.80 -10.05
N ASP A 38 -1.66 18.47 -9.99
CA ASP A 38 -0.40 17.87 -9.53
C ASP A 38 0.70 18.09 -10.59
N GLN A 39 1.78 18.77 -10.23
CA GLN A 39 2.91 19.05 -11.14
C GLN A 39 3.62 17.75 -11.56
N ASP A 40 3.70 16.78 -10.65
CA ASP A 40 4.28 15.46 -10.89
C ASP A 40 3.62 14.38 -10.00
N LEU A 41 4.03 13.13 -10.18
CA LEU A 41 3.51 12.00 -9.39
C LEU A 41 3.95 12.02 -7.92
N LYS A 42 5.01 12.77 -7.57
CA LYS A 42 5.39 12.93 -6.15
C LYS A 42 4.35 13.77 -5.45
N GLN A 43 3.89 14.86 -6.07
CA GLN A 43 2.82 15.68 -5.51
C GLN A 43 1.52 14.91 -5.36
N THR A 44 1.17 14.04 -6.32
CA THR A 44 0.04 13.12 -6.15
C THR A 44 0.18 12.27 -4.89
N VAL A 45 1.34 11.64 -4.67
CA VAL A 45 1.55 10.80 -3.48
C VAL A 45 1.46 11.61 -2.18
N VAL A 46 2.03 12.81 -2.14
CA VAL A 46 1.95 13.69 -0.97
C VAL A 46 0.51 14.09 -0.68
N ARG A 47 -0.22 14.59 -1.70
CA ARG A 47 -1.60 15.05 -1.57
C ARG A 47 -2.53 13.93 -1.13
N GLU A 48 -2.53 12.80 -1.85
CA GLU A 48 -3.41 11.68 -1.56
C GLU A 48 -3.14 11.08 -0.18
N THR A 49 -1.86 10.92 0.19
CA THR A 49 -1.51 10.41 1.53
C THR A 49 -2.00 11.35 2.64
N LEU A 50 -1.86 12.66 2.44
CA LEU A 50 -2.35 13.66 3.38
C LEU A 50 -3.88 13.64 3.47
N GLU A 51 -4.58 13.61 2.34
CA GLU A 51 -6.05 13.58 2.27
C GLU A 51 -6.64 12.32 2.91
N GLU A 52 -6.05 11.15 2.63
CA GLU A 52 -6.56 9.87 3.10
C GLU A 52 -6.20 9.55 4.56
N THR A 53 -5.02 9.98 5.03
CA THR A 53 -4.45 9.49 6.31
C THR A 53 -4.01 10.58 7.27
N ASN A 54 -4.03 11.85 6.84
CA ASN A 54 -3.49 13.00 7.57
C ASN A 54 -1.98 12.91 7.84
N ILE A 55 -1.25 12.12 7.05
CA ILE A 55 0.22 12.03 7.12
C ILE A 55 0.83 13.04 6.14
N ASP A 56 1.52 14.05 6.67
CA ASP A 56 2.30 14.97 5.85
C ASP A 56 3.68 14.38 5.51
N LEU A 57 3.82 13.91 4.27
CA LEU A 57 5.06 13.35 3.76
C LEU A 57 6.16 14.40 3.55
N LEU A 58 5.85 15.69 3.51
CA LEU A 58 6.86 16.75 3.39
C LEU A 58 7.58 17.02 4.72
N ASP A 59 6.88 16.86 5.84
CA ASP A 59 7.45 17.06 7.18
C ASP A 59 8.09 15.77 7.74
N HIS A 60 7.52 14.61 7.40
CA HIS A 60 7.87 13.34 8.04
C HIS A 60 8.41 12.27 7.10
N GLY A 61 8.32 12.47 5.79
CA GLY A 61 8.63 11.47 4.78
C GLY A 61 9.99 11.66 4.10
N LEU A 62 10.76 10.58 4.02
CA LEU A 62 11.92 10.47 3.14
C LEU A 62 11.59 9.54 1.96
N ILE A 63 11.48 10.10 0.76
CA ILE A 63 11.29 9.30 -0.45
C ILE A 63 12.58 8.51 -0.74
N LEU A 64 12.54 7.20 -0.57
CA LEU A 64 13.66 6.30 -0.83
C LEU A 64 13.80 5.97 -2.32
N GLY A 65 12.68 5.95 -3.04
CA GLY A 65 12.68 5.66 -4.47
C GLY A 65 11.31 5.33 -5.01
N VAL A 66 11.30 4.93 -6.28
CA VAL A 66 10.10 4.60 -7.04
C VAL A 66 10.27 3.21 -7.63
N MET A 67 9.30 2.32 -7.40
CA MET A 67 9.32 0.96 -7.93
C MET A 67 8.99 0.95 -9.43
N THR A 68 9.23 -0.19 -10.08
CA THR A 68 8.77 -0.40 -11.46
C THR A 68 7.24 -0.30 -11.54
N PRO A 69 6.67 0.26 -12.63
CA PRO A 69 5.22 0.38 -12.78
C PRO A 69 4.51 -0.98 -12.78
N PHE A 70 3.36 -1.03 -12.11
CA PHE A 70 2.42 -2.14 -12.16
C PHE A 70 1.21 -1.79 -13.01
N ARG A 71 0.47 -2.81 -13.44
CA ARG A 71 -0.81 -2.66 -14.13
C ARG A 71 -1.90 -3.40 -13.37
N SER A 72 -3.08 -2.78 -13.34
CA SER A 72 -4.29 -3.44 -12.87
C SER A 72 -4.70 -4.53 -13.85
N THR A 73 -5.19 -5.65 -13.32
CA THR A 73 -5.79 -6.71 -14.12
C THR A 73 -7.16 -6.28 -14.64
N GLU A 74 -7.95 -5.61 -13.80
CA GLU A 74 -9.30 -5.13 -14.14
C GLU A 74 -9.29 -3.95 -15.12
N ARG A 75 -8.23 -3.13 -15.07
CA ARG A 75 -8.05 -1.94 -15.92
C ARG A 75 -6.62 -1.85 -16.45
N PRO A 76 -6.26 -2.61 -17.50
CA PRO A 76 -4.88 -2.71 -18.00
C PRO A 76 -4.24 -1.40 -18.47
N GLU A 77 -5.06 -0.42 -18.85
CA GLU A 77 -4.69 0.94 -19.19
C GLU A 77 -4.17 1.73 -17.98
N MET A 78 -4.63 1.38 -16.77
CA MET A 78 -4.21 1.99 -15.53
C MET A 78 -2.81 1.53 -15.14
N LYS A 79 -1.86 2.47 -15.14
CA LYS A 79 -0.49 2.28 -14.66
C LYS A 79 -0.40 2.79 -13.23
N ILE A 80 0.13 1.97 -12.34
CA ILE A 80 0.33 2.28 -10.93
C ILE A 80 1.82 2.36 -10.69
N LEU A 81 2.29 3.45 -10.09
CA LEU A 81 3.70 3.68 -9.83
C LEU A 81 3.92 3.80 -8.31
N PRO A 82 4.37 2.73 -7.62
CA PRO A 82 4.54 2.78 -6.18
C PRO A 82 5.75 3.62 -5.77
N PHE A 83 5.53 4.56 -4.86
CA PHE A 83 6.59 5.32 -4.19
C PHE A 83 6.91 4.64 -2.86
N VAL A 84 8.19 4.47 -2.57
CA VAL A 84 8.66 3.95 -1.28
C VAL A 84 9.09 5.15 -0.45
N VAL A 85 8.36 5.41 0.63
CA VAL A 85 8.59 6.53 1.54
C VAL A 85 8.85 5.96 2.93
N LEU A 86 9.97 6.37 3.53
CA LEU A 86 10.32 6.04 4.90
C LEU A 86 9.79 7.13 5.83
N LEU A 87 9.03 6.73 6.85
CA LEU A 87 8.69 7.59 7.98
C LEU A 87 9.63 7.24 9.14
N GLN A 88 10.20 8.26 9.79
CA GLN A 88 11.10 8.04 10.93
C GLN A 88 10.37 7.58 12.20
N HIS A 89 9.09 7.92 12.32
CA HIS A 89 8.22 7.55 13.43
C HIS A 89 6.84 7.22 12.89
N GLN A 90 6.09 6.37 13.60
CA GLN A 90 4.71 6.08 13.26
C GLN A 90 3.84 7.32 13.53
N PRO A 91 3.20 7.92 12.51
CA PRO A 91 2.37 9.10 12.68
C PRO A 91 1.02 8.75 13.31
N PHE A 92 0.36 9.75 13.88
CA PHE A 92 -1.06 9.64 14.19
C PHE A 92 -1.87 9.64 12.89
N ILE A 93 -2.73 8.63 12.70
CA ILE A 93 -3.55 8.49 11.51
C ILE A 93 -4.95 9.01 11.78
N ARG A 94 -5.44 9.85 10.86
CA ARG A 94 -6.85 10.23 10.78
C ARG A 94 -7.34 9.95 9.38
N LEU A 95 -8.21 8.96 9.27
CA LEU A 95 -8.79 8.56 7.99
C LEU A 95 -9.87 9.54 7.53
N ASN A 96 -9.97 9.73 6.22
CA ASN A 96 -11.12 10.37 5.59
C ASN A 96 -12.26 9.36 5.36
N GLU A 97 -13.35 9.82 4.75
CA GLU A 97 -14.55 9.03 4.47
C GLU A 97 -14.37 7.91 3.43
N GLU A 98 -13.26 7.88 2.69
CA GLU A 98 -12.99 6.82 1.71
C GLU A 98 -12.45 5.54 2.37
N LEU A 99 -11.97 5.65 3.61
CA LEU A 99 -11.27 4.60 4.34
C LEU A 99 -11.94 4.31 5.68
N GLU A 100 -12.11 3.03 6.01
CA GLU A 100 -12.75 2.60 7.25
C GLU A 100 -11.77 2.05 8.29
N ASP A 101 -10.56 1.69 7.87
CA ASP A 101 -9.56 1.13 8.78
C ASP A 101 -8.13 1.30 8.22
N HIS A 102 -7.13 1.10 9.07
CA HIS A 102 -5.73 1.07 8.70
C HIS A 102 -4.95 0.04 9.52
N LEU A 103 -3.82 -0.39 8.99
CA LEU A 103 -2.97 -1.38 9.64
C LEU A 103 -1.51 -1.11 9.34
N TRP A 104 -0.70 -1.06 10.40
CA TRP A 104 0.74 -1.18 10.32
C TRP A 104 1.12 -2.66 10.46
N ILE A 105 1.91 -3.16 9.53
CA ILE A 105 2.32 -4.57 9.50
C ILE A 105 3.84 -4.64 9.49
N PRO A 106 4.49 -5.29 10.47
CA PRO A 106 5.94 -5.45 10.41
C PRO A 106 6.32 -6.31 9.20
N LEU A 107 7.26 -5.79 8.39
CA LEU A 107 7.67 -6.43 7.14
C LEU A 107 8.21 -7.85 7.37
N ALA A 108 8.86 -8.06 8.52
CA ALA A 108 9.38 -9.37 8.95
C ALA A 108 8.29 -10.42 9.22
N GLU A 109 7.03 -10.01 9.40
CA GLU A 109 5.91 -10.93 9.64
C GLU A 109 5.20 -11.36 8.35
N LEU A 110 5.28 -10.54 7.29
CA LEU A 110 4.49 -10.73 6.08
C LEU A 110 4.73 -12.10 5.43
N ASP A 111 5.96 -12.60 5.40
CA ASP A 111 6.23 -13.90 4.79
C ASP A 111 5.56 -15.05 5.56
N ARG A 112 5.41 -14.93 6.89
CA ARG A 112 4.65 -15.89 7.71
C ARG A 112 3.15 -15.84 7.44
N CYS A 113 2.65 -14.70 7.01
CA CYS A 113 1.24 -14.49 6.66
C CYS A 113 0.92 -14.91 5.22
N ARG A 114 1.88 -15.38 4.44
CA ARG A 114 1.65 -15.77 3.04
C ARG A 114 0.74 -16.99 2.96
N GLY A 115 -0.29 -16.90 2.12
CA GLY A 115 -1.21 -17.99 1.88
C GLY A 115 -2.03 -17.77 0.61
N SER A 116 -3.25 -18.31 0.62
CA SER A 116 -4.21 -18.10 -0.45
C SER A 116 -5.59 -17.76 0.10
N ALA A 117 -6.20 -16.71 -0.43
CA ALA A 117 -7.58 -16.34 -0.16
C ALA A 117 -8.50 -16.93 -1.23
N LYS A 118 -9.64 -17.47 -0.79
CA LYS A 118 -10.67 -18.04 -1.67
C LYS A 118 -11.78 -17.02 -1.90
N PHE A 119 -12.05 -16.74 -3.17
CA PHE A 119 -13.16 -15.93 -3.63
C PHE A 119 -14.09 -16.78 -4.51
N SER A 120 -15.27 -16.27 -4.86
CA SER A 120 -16.22 -16.95 -5.75
C SER A 120 -15.63 -17.26 -7.14
N PHE A 121 -14.64 -16.48 -7.57
CA PHE A 121 -13.97 -16.59 -8.86
C PHE A 121 -12.62 -17.32 -8.79
N GLY A 122 -12.21 -17.86 -7.63
CA GLY A 122 -11.01 -18.68 -7.51
C GLY A 122 -10.19 -18.44 -6.26
N ALA A 123 -9.06 -19.15 -6.14
CA ALA A 123 -8.10 -18.98 -5.06
C ALA A 123 -6.88 -18.19 -5.55
N TYR A 124 -6.49 -17.16 -4.82
CA TYR A 124 -5.44 -16.23 -5.22
C TYR A 124 -4.38 -16.09 -4.12
N PRO A 125 -3.12 -15.82 -4.46
CA PRO A 125 -2.09 -15.48 -3.48
C PRO A 125 -2.49 -14.26 -2.65
N ALA A 126 -2.26 -14.34 -1.35
CA ALA A 126 -2.59 -13.28 -0.41
C ALA A 126 -1.67 -13.30 0.81
N TYR A 127 -1.60 -12.19 1.53
CA TYR A 127 -1.21 -12.17 2.93
C TYR A 127 -2.47 -12.17 3.81
N LEU A 128 -2.52 -13.07 4.78
CA LEU A 128 -3.62 -13.24 5.73
C LEU A 128 -3.17 -12.69 7.09
N VAL A 129 -3.59 -11.47 7.41
CA VAL A 129 -3.14 -10.73 8.61
C VAL A 129 -4.35 -10.49 9.51
N GLY A 130 -4.50 -11.30 10.55
CA GLY A 130 -5.71 -11.30 11.36
C GLY A 130 -6.94 -11.66 10.53
N ASP A 131 -7.94 -10.78 10.51
CA ASP A 131 -9.14 -10.87 9.69
C ASP A 131 -8.99 -10.19 8.31
N LYS A 132 -7.84 -9.57 8.04
CA LYS A 132 -7.58 -8.83 6.80
C LYS A 132 -6.96 -9.73 5.74
N VAL A 133 -7.41 -9.53 4.51
CA VAL A 133 -6.91 -10.22 3.32
C VAL A 133 -6.26 -9.19 2.39
N ILE A 134 -4.94 -9.30 2.21
CA ILE A 134 -4.17 -8.46 1.29
C ILE A 134 -3.87 -9.28 0.05
N TRP A 135 -4.55 -8.96 -1.05
CA TRP A 135 -4.49 -9.75 -2.28
C TRP A 135 -4.36 -8.82 -3.51
N GLY A 136 -4.36 -9.41 -4.71
CA GLY A 136 -4.42 -8.65 -5.96
C GLY A 136 -3.20 -7.74 -6.17
N LEU A 137 -3.45 -6.48 -6.56
CA LEU A 137 -2.38 -5.53 -6.87
C LEU A 137 -1.56 -5.17 -5.63
N THR A 138 -2.20 -4.96 -4.48
CA THR A 138 -1.52 -4.67 -3.20
C THR A 138 -0.56 -5.80 -2.83
N TYR A 139 -1.01 -7.06 -2.92
CA TYR A 139 -0.14 -8.23 -2.71
C TYR A 139 1.07 -8.22 -3.66
N ARG A 140 0.86 -7.97 -4.95
CA ARG A 140 1.94 -7.98 -5.95
C ARG A 140 2.99 -6.90 -5.71
N ILE A 141 2.56 -5.69 -5.33
CA ILE A 141 3.46 -4.59 -4.99
C ILE A 141 4.25 -4.94 -3.72
N LEU A 142 3.56 -5.37 -2.67
CA LEU A 142 4.19 -5.70 -1.39
C LEU A 142 5.17 -6.86 -1.51
N HIS A 143 4.80 -7.91 -2.24
CA HIS A 143 5.68 -9.04 -2.53
C HIS A 143 6.94 -8.59 -3.28
N LYS A 144 6.81 -7.71 -4.29
CA LYS A 144 7.96 -7.19 -5.01
C LYS A 144 8.85 -6.30 -4.15
N LEU A 145 8.28 -5.53 -3.22
CA LEU A 145 9.04 -4.73 -2.27
C LEU A 145 9.89 -5.64 -1.37
N LEU A 146 9.31 -6.70 -0.82
CA LEU A 146 10.02 -7.69 -0.01
C LEU A 146 11.16 -8.36 -0.78
N ASP A 147 10.94 -8.75 -2.04
CA ASP A 147 12.01 -9.29 -2.90
C ASP A 147 13.19 -8.32 -3.04
N ILE A 148 12.91 -7.01 -3.22
CA ILE A 148 13.96 -5.98 -3.37
C ILE A 148 14.76 -5.80 -2.08
N LEU A 149 14.09 -5.80 -0.93
CA LEU A 149 14.73 -5.65 0.37
C LEU A 149 15.63 -6.86 0.69
N GLN A 150 15.16 -8.07 0.39
CA GLN A 150 15.91 -9.31 0.60
C GLN A 150 17.08 -9.50 -0.38
N CYS A 151 16.97 -9.05 -1.63
CA CYS A 151 18.06 -9.11 -2.61
C CYS A 151 19.18 -8.07 -2.38
N SER A 152 18.99 -7.15 -1.45
CA SER A 152 19.99 -6.12 -1.11
C SER A 152 20.95 -6.54 0.01
N GLN A 153 21.02 -7.84 0.34
CA GLN A 153 21.97 -8.45 1.29
C GLN A 153 23.10 -9.20 0.59
#